data_AF-A0A7V2SJ49-F1
#
_entry.id   AF-A0A7V2SJ49-F1
#
_cell.length_a   1.000
_cell.length_b   1.000
_cell.length_c   1.000
_cell.angle_alpha   90.00
_cell.angle_beta   90.00
_cell.angle_gamma   90.00
#
_symmetry.space_group_name_H-M   'P 1'
#
loop_
_entity.id
_entity.type
_entity.pdbx_description
1 polymer ?
#
loop_
_entity_poly.entity_id
_entity_poly.type
_entity_poly.pdbx_seq_one_letter_code
_entity_poly.pdbx_strand_id
1 'polypeptide(L)'
;MRMSIDEAVDLIQHADLKELGKMAYARKKELHPKGITTFVVDRNINYTNVCWVDCKFCAFYRHEKNEDAYILSFDEIDRKIEELLEIGGTQILFQGGVHPKLEIEWYEDLVEHIHRKYP
;
A
#
# COMPACT_ATOMS: atom_id res chain seq x y z
N MET A 1 2.78 1.46 28.91
CA MET A 1 1.49 0.89 29.31
C MET A 1 0.59 0.86 28.09
N ARG A 2 -0.22 -0.20 27.91
CA ARG A 2 -1.15 -0.31 26.78
C ARG A 2 -2.50 0.28 27.22
N MET A 3 -3.02 1.21 26.42
CA MET A 3 -4.33 1.82 26.61
C MET A 3 -5.43 0.78 26.41
N SER A 4 -6.48 0.82 27.24
CA SER A 4 -7.69 0.01 27.10
C SER A 4 -8.58 0.54 25.96
N ILE A 5 -9.59 -0.25 25.57
CA ILE A 5 -10.56 0.16 24.54
C ILE A 5 -11.38 1.36 25.03
N ASP A 6 -11.84 1.34 26.28
CA ASP A 6 -12.69 2.39 26.84
C ASP A 6 -11.96 3.74 26.90
N GLU A 7 -10.69 3.73 27.33
CA GLU A 7 -9.84 4.93 27.30
C GLU A 7 -9.63 5.46 25.88
N ALA A 8 -9.45 4.57 24.89
CA ALA A 8 -9.27 4.97 23.50
C ALA A 8 -10.52 5.66 22.94
N VAL A 9 -11.70 5.11 23.24
CA VAL A 9 -12.99 5.66 22.80
C VAL A 9 -13.23 7.01 23.45
N ASP A 10 -12.97 7.14 24.76
CA ASP A 10 -13.10 8.40 25.49
C ASP A 10 -12.22 9.50 24.88
N LEU A 11 -10.96 9.18 24.58
CA LEU A 11 -10.04 10.13 23.93
C LEU A 11 -10.52 10.58 22.55
N ILE A 12 -11.07 9.67 21.74
CA ILE A 12 -11.61 10.01 20.40
C ILE A 12 -12.81 10.95 20.51
N GLN A 13 -13.67 10.73 21.51
CA GLN A 13 -14.94 11.45 21.66
C GLN A 13 -14.77 12.80 22.36
N HIS A 14 -13.84 12.91 23.31
CA HIS A 14 -13.84 14.00 24.28
C HIS A 14 -12.53 14.78 24.36
N ALA A 15 -11.40 14.26 23.88
CA ALA A 15 -10.13 14.96 24.03
C ALA A 15 -9.96 16.11 23.02
N ASP A 16 -9.30 17.19 23.47
CA ASP A 16 -8.86 18.25 22.57
C ASP A 16 -7.76 17.76 21.64
N LEU A 17 -7.84 18.14 20.36
CA LEU A 17 -6.89 17.68 19.33
C LEU A 17 -5.45 18.06 19.64
N LYS A 18 -5.19 19.22 20.27
CA LYS A 18 -3.83 19.65 20.61
C LYS A 18 -3.29 18.84 21.79
N GLU A 19 -4.14 18.50 22.75
CA GLU A 19 -3.74 17.60 23.85
C GLU A 19 -3.42 16.19 23.32
N LEU A 20 -4.24 15.64 22.42
CA LEU A 20 -3.94 14.38 21.73
C LEU A 20 -2.61 14.46 20.96
N GLY A 21 -2.38 15.55 20.24
CA GLY A 21 -1.13 15.79 19.52
C GLY A 21 0.10 15.80 20.42
N LYS A 22 0.02 16.43 21.60
CA LYS A 22 1.09 16.44 22.61
C LYS A 22 1.37 15.04 23.15
N MET A 23 0.32 14.29 23.50
CA MET A 23 0.43 12.91 24.00
C MET A 23 1.08 11.99 22.95
N ALA A 24 0.60 12.06 21.70
CA ALA A 24 1.15 11.29 20.58
C ALA A 24 2.62 11.66 20.31
N TYR A 25 2.96 12.94 20.37
CA TYR A 25 4.34 13.41 20.17
C TYR A 25 5.29 12.97 21.29
N ALA A 26 4.84 13.01 22.55
CA ALA A 26 5.60 12.47 23.68
C ALA A 26 5.90 10.98 23.48
N ARG A 27 4.89 10.20 23.09
CA ARG A 27 5.07 8.78 22.79
C ARG A 27 6.01 8.54 21.59
N LYS A 28 5.90 9.35 20.52
CA LYS A 28 6.84 9.31 19.39
C LYS A 28 8.28 9.55 19.85
N LYS A 29 8.53 10.49 20.76
CA LYS A 29 9.86 10.78 21.30
C LYS A 29 10.43 9.62 22.12
N GLU A 30 9.60 8.94 22.89
CA GLU A 30 10.02 7.75 23.63
C GLU A 30 10.43 6.61 22.68
N LEU A 31 9.66 6.39 21.62
CA LEU A 31 9.92 5.32 20.64
C LEU A 31 11.06 5.66 19.67
N HIS A 32 11.24 6.95 19.37
CA HIS A 32 12.23 7.45 18.40
C HIS A 32 13.08 8.56 19.03
N PRO A 33 13.94 8.24 20.02
CA PRO A 33 14.68 9.24 20.79
C PRO A 33 15.67 10.06 19.96
N LYS A 34 16.15 9.53 18.83
CA LYS A 34 17.02 10.26 17.90
C LYS A 34 16.29 11.37 17.13
N GLY A 35 14.95 11.38 17.14
CA GLY A 35 14.14 12.37 16.43
C GLY A 35 14.23 12.32 14.91
N ILE A 36 14.81 11.26 14.34
CA ILE A 36 14.97 11.09 12.89
C ILE A 36 13.65 10.63 12.30
N THR A 37 13.19 11.32 11.26
CA THR A 37 12.04 10.92 10.44
C THR A 37 12.57 10.50 9.08
N THR A 38 12.30 9.25 8.69
CA THR A 38 12.74 8.67 7.41
C THR A 38 11.60 8.70 6.39
N PHE A 39 11.95 8.45 5.14
CA PHE A 39 11.00 8.25 4.04
C PHE A 39 11.53 7.16 3.12
N VAL A 40 10.65 6.61 2.28
CA VAL A 40 10.98 5.68 1.20
C VAL A 40 10.41 6.27 -0.07
N VAL A 41 11.18 6.25 -1.16
CA VAL A 41 10.68 6.52 -2.50
C VAL A 41 10.20 5.19 -3.05
N ASP A 42 8.87 5.04 -3.09
CA ASP A 42 8.22 3.83 -3.58
C ASP A 42 7.40 4.06 -4.85
N ARG A 43 7.04 2.96 -5.50
CA ARG A 43 6.03 2.97 -6.56
C ARG A 43 4.92 1.98 -6.27
N ASN A 44 3.70 2.49 -6.33
CA ASN A 44 2.53 1.65 -6.39
C ASN A 44 2.33 1.10 -7.82
N ILE A 45 2.41 -0.21 -7.96
CA ILE A 45 2.14 -0.93 -9.21
C ILE A 45 0.79 -1.61 -9.06
N ASN A 46 -0.22 -0.97 -9.67
CA ASN A 46 -1.55 -1.53 -9.81
C ASN A 46 -1.57 -2.52 -10.98
N TYR A 47 -1.43 -3.82 -10.73
CA TYR A 47 -1.29 -4.81 -11.81
C TYR A 47 -2.60 -5.15 -12.51
N THR A 48 -3.72 -4.94 -11.86
CA THR A 48 -5.05 -5.02 -12.46
C THR A 48 -6.01 -4.16 -11.67
N ASN A 49 -6.98 -3.54 -12.35
CA ASN A 49 -8.14 -2.94 -11.70
C ASN A 49 -9.36 -3.87 -11.69
N VAL A 50 -9.28 -5.07 -12.27
CA VAL A 50 -10.38 -6.03 -12.29
C VAL A 50 -10.58 -6.62 -10.89
N CYS A 51 -11.79 -6.51 -10.35
CA CYS A 51 -12.13 -7.02 -9.03
C CYS A 51 -13.55 -7.56 -9.01
N TRP A 52 -13.81 -8.63 -8.26
CA TRP A 52 -15.16 -9.18 -8.08
C TRP A 52 -15.83 -8.80 -6.74
N VAL A 53 -15.14 -8.08 -5.86
CA VAL A 53 -15.60 -7.83 -4.48
C VAL A 53 -16.67 -6.73 -4.38
N ASP A 54 -16.68 -5.75 -5.30
CA ASP A 54 -17.65 -4.65 -5.36
C ASP A 54 -17.74 -3.77 -4.10
N CYS A 55 -16.58 -3.39 -3.56
CA CYS A 55 -16.50 -2.47 -2.42
C CYS A 55 -17.16 -1.12 -2.74
N LYS A 56 -18.18 -0.72 -1.95
CA LYS A 56 -18.97 0.52 -2.15
C LYS A 56 -18.16 1.82 -2.14
N PHE A 57 -16.99 1.83 -1.51
CA PHE A 57 -16.12 2.99 -1.40
C PHE A 57 -14.95 2.97 -2.40
N CYS A 58 -14.80 1.91 -3.19
CA CYS A 58 -13.67 1.75 -4.08
C CYS A 58 -13.99 2.40 -5.44
N ALA A 59 -13.25 3.45 -5.81
CA ALA A 59 -13.33 4.06 -7.13
C ALA A 59 -12.45 3.36 -8.19
N PHE A 60 -11.55 2.49 -7.74
CA PHE A 60 -10.54 1.84 -8.58
C PHE A 60 -11.07 0.62 -9.33
N TYR A 61 -11.94 -0.17 -8.69
CA TYR A 61 -12.33 -1.47 -9.25
C TYR A 61 -13.10 -1.35 -10.56
N ARG A 62 -12.94 -2.37 -11.39
CA ARG A 62 -13.72 -2.61 -12.60
C ARG A 62 -14.16 -4.07 -12.63
N HIS A 63 -15.29 -4.33 -13.26
CA HIS A 63 -15.62 -5.65 -13.74
C HIS A 63 -14.85 -5.93 -15.03
N GLU A 64 -14.61 -7.21 -15.34
CA GLU A 64 -13.83 -7.64 -16.51
C GLU A 64 -14.34 -7.07 -17.85
N LYS A 65 -15.63 -6.74 -17.94
CA LYS A 65 -16.26 -6.21 -19.16
C LYS A 65 -16.22 -4.68 -19.28
N ASN A 66 -15.72 -3.97 -18.28
CA ASN A 66 -15.59 -2.52 -18.39
C ASN A 66 -14.50 -2.16 -19.41
N GLU A 67 -14.71 -1.08 -20.16
CA GLU A 67 -13.80 -0.67 -21.25
C GLU A 67 -12.39 -0.31 -20.75
N ASP A 68 -12.29 0.15 -19.50
CA ASP A 68 -11.03 0.53 -18.85
C ASP A 68 -10.50 -0.57 -17.90
N ALA A 69 -11.02 -1.80 -18.00
CA ALA A 69 -10.47 -2.96 -17.30
C ALA A 69 -9.13 -3.38 -17.90
N TYR A 70 -8.14 -3.70 -17.06
CA TYR A 70 -6.82 -4.10 -17.52
C TYR A 70 -6.15 -5.13 -16.61
N ILE A 71 -5.20 -5.87 -17.18
CA ILE A 71 -4.15 -6.60 -16.47
C ILE A 71 -2.84 -6.19 -17.12
N LEU A 72 -1.87 -5.71 -16.34
CA LEU A 72 -0.56 -5.36 -16.83
C LEU A 72 0.21 -6.62 -17.21
N SER A 73 0.88 -6.55 -18.36
CA SER A 73 1.91 -7.51 -18.74
C SER A 73 3.16 -7.36 -17.86
N PHE A 74 3.98 -8.41 -17.79
CA PHE A 74 5.26 -8.35 -17.06
C PHE A 74 6.19 -7.26 -17.63
N ASP A 75 6.15 -7.02 -18.95
CA ASP A 75 6.90 -5.92 -19.57
C ASP A 75 6.41 -4.53 -19.12
N GLU A 76 5.10 -4.35 -18.93
CA GLU A 76 4.53 -3.11 -18.38
C GLU A 76 4.92 -2.91 -16.93
N ILE A 77 4.97 -3.99 -16.15
CA ILE A 77 5.43 -3.99 -14.77
C ILE A 77 6.90 -3.62 -14.72
N ASP A 78 7.73 -4.24 -15.54
CA ASP A 78 9.18 -3.97 -15.64
C ASP A 78 9.43 -2.51 -15.95
N ARG A 79 8.76 -1.93 -16.96
CA ARG A 79 8.89 -0.49 -17.27
C ARG A 79 8.61 0.41 -16.06
N LYS A 80 7.59 0.06 -15.26
CA LYS A 80 7.26 0.81 -14.04
C LYS A 80 8.34 0.68 -12.97
N ILE A 81 9.00 -0.48 -12.88
CA ILE A 81 10.13 -0.71 -11.98
C ILE A 81 11.35 0.09 -12.45
N GLU A 82 11.69 0.06 -13.74
CA GLU A 82 12.81 0.82 -14.30
C GLU A 82 12.65 2.33 -14.03
N GLU A 83 11.48 2.89 -14.34
CA GLU A 83 11.16 4.29 -14.05
C GLU A 83 11.30 4.65 -12.55
N LEU A 84 11.04 3.69 -11.63
CA LEU A 84 11.28 3.89 -10.19
C LEU A 84 12.78 3.90 -9.87
N LEU A 85 13.54 2.97 -10.44
CA LEU A 85 14.98 2.86 -10.25
C LEU A 85 15.70 4.11 -10.78
N GLU A 86 15.26 4.65 -11.92
CA GLU A 86 15.79 5.87 -12.53
C GLU A 86 15.71 7.09 -11.59
N ILE A 87 14.70 7.15 -10.71
CA ILE A 87 14.54 8.22 -9.71
C ILE A 87 15.14 7.86 -8.33
N GLY A 88 15.88 6.75 -8.23
CA GLY A 88 16.50 6.30 -6.99
C GLY A 88 15.52 5.69 -5.98
N GLY A 89 14.37 5.20 -6.45
CA GLY A 89 13.41 4.50 -5.60
C GLY A 89 13.87 3.10 -5.21
N THR A 90 13.39 2.62 -4.07
CA THR A 90 13.91 1.40 -3.43
C THR A 90 12.83 0.39 -3.05
N GLN A 91 11.55 0.70 -3.30
CA GLN A 91 10.45 -0.17 -2.91
C GLN A 91 9.34 -0.15 -3.94
N ILE A 92 8.84 -1.33 -4.28
CA ILE A 92 7.59 -1.46 -5.04
C ILE A 92 6.48 -1.91 -4.10
N LEU A 93 5.27 -1.40 -4.35
CA LEU A 93 4.07 -1.83 -3.67
C LEU A 93 3.13 -2.42 -4.72
N PHE A 94 2.96 -3.73 -4.68
CA PHE A 94 2.12 -4.44 -5.64
C PHE A 94 0.69 -4.50 -5.13
N GLN A 95 -0.22 -3.82 -5.83
CA GLN A 95 -1.63 -3.71 -5.45
C GLN A 95 -2.51 -4.00 -6.67
N GLY A 96 -3.76 -4.38 -6.45
CA GLY A 96 -4.68 -4.64 -7.55
C GLY A 96 -6.03 -5.08 -7.06
N GLY A 97 -6.96 -5.23 -8.01
CA GLY A 97 -8.23 -5.86 -7.75
C GLY A 97 -8.09 -7.37 -7.53
N VAL A 98 -9.07 -7.95 -6.84
CA VAL A 98 -9.15 -9.41 -6.66
C VAL A 98 -9.66 -10.00 -7.98
N HIS A 99 -8.74 -10.36 -8.87
CA HIS A 99 -9.08 -10.85 -10.20
C HIS A 99 -9.63 -12.29 -10.15
N PRO A 100 -10.83 -12.58 -10.69
CA PRO A 100 -11.49 -13.89 -10.53
C PRO A 100 -10.86 -15.04 -11.33
N LYS A 101 -9.89 -14.76 -12.18
CA LYS A 101 -9.18 -15.75 -13.04
C LYS A 101 -7.67 -15.82 -12.82
N LEU A 102 -7.11 -14.95 -11.97
CA LEU A 102 -5.67 -15.02 -11.67
C LEU A 102 -5.51 -15.94 -10.47
N GLU A 103 -5.07 -17.16 -10.74
CA GLU A 103 -4.73 -18.16 -9.73
C GLU A 103 -3.36 -17.86 -9.11
N ILE A 104 -2.99 -18.61 -8.07
CA ILE A 104 -1.77 -18.38 -7.29
C ILE A 104 -0.50 -18.43 -8.16
N GLU A 105 -0.47 -19.30 -9.17
CA GLU A 105 0.68 -19.51 -10.04
C GLU A 105 1.06 -18.23 -10.81
N TRP A 106 0.08 -17.41 -11.19
CA TRP A 106 0.36 -16.13 -11.85
C TRP A 106 1.15 -15.17 -10.93
N TYR A 107 0.84 -15.18 -9.62
CA TYR A 107 1.54 -14.37 -8.64
C TYR A 107 2.93 -14.92 -8.30
N GLU A 108 3.07 -16.25 -8.28
CA GLU A 108 4.37 -16.91 -8.13
C GLU A 108 5.29 -16.55 -9.30
N ASP A 109 4.80 -16.71 -10.53
CA ASP A 109 5.53 -16.34 -11.76
C ASP A 109 5.93 -14.87 -11.75
N LEU A 110 5.03 -13.98 -11.30
CA LEU A 110 5.30 -12.55 -11.17
C LEU A 110 6.43 -12.27 -10.18
N VAL A 111 6.37 -12.84 -8.98
CA VAL A 111 7.37 -12.61 -7.93
C VAL A 111 8.71 -13.20 -8.37
N GLU A 112 8.71 -14.39 -8.99
CA GLU A 112 9.92 -15.00 -9.54
C GLU A 112 10.53 -14.15 -10.66
N HIS A 113 9.71 -13.66 -11.59
CA HIS A 113 10.13 -12.78 -12.68
C HIS A 113 10.80 -11.51 -12.14
N ILE A 114 10.14 -10.83 -11.20
CA ILE A 114 10.68 -9.61 -10.58
C ILE A 114 11.98 -9.91 -9.85
N HIS A 115 12.03 -10.97 -9.03
CA HIS A 115 13.23 -11.31 -8.26
C HIS A 115 14.42 -11.67 -9.14
N ARG A 116 14.20 -12.39 -10.25
CA ARG A 116 15.25 -12.73 -11.21
C ARG A 116 15.82 -11.50 -11.92
N LYS A 117 14.97 -10.52 -12.24
CA LYS A 117 15.35 -9.34 -13.01
C LYS A 117 15.91 -8.20 -12.13
N TYR A 118 15.39 -8.08 -10.91
CA TYR A 118 15.69 -7.01 -9.94
C TYR A 118 16.07 -7.60 -8.57
N PRO A 119 17.27 -8.21 -8.44
CA PRO A 119 17.71 -8.86 -7.22
C PRO A 119 18.07 -7.88 -6.08
#